data_AF-A0A8D8KW74-F1
#
_entry.id   AF-A0A8D8KW74-F1
#
_cell.length_a   1.000
_cell.length_b   1.000
_cell.length_c   1.000
_cell.angle_alpha   90.00
_cell.angle_beta   90.00
_cell.angle_gamma   90.00
#
_symmetry.space_group_name_H-M   'P 1'
#
loop_
_entity.id
_entity.type
_entity.pdbx_description
1 polymer ?
#
loop_
_entity_poly.entity_id
_entity_poly.type
_entity_poly.pdbx_seq_one_letter_code
_entity_poly.pdbx_strand_id
1 'polypeptide(L)'
;DFIDVTLSKTKRKTPTVIHKHYQIHRIRHFYMRKVKFTQQNYHDRLSQILTDFPKLDDIHPFYADLMNVLYDKDHYKLALGQINIAKNLIDNVAKDYVRLMKYGDSLYRCKQLKRAALGRMCTILKRQKQSLEYLEQVR
;
A
#
# COMPACT_ATOMS: atom_id res chain seq x y z
N ASP A 1 -3.99 6.17 11.18
CA ASP A 1 -2.85 5.34 11.65
C ASP A 1 -2.02 4.76 10.51
N PHE A 2 -2.47 3.72 9.80
CA PHE A 2 -1.61 3.05 8.80
C PHE A 2 -1.12 3.97 7.68
N ILE A 3 -2.00 4.86 7.19
CA ILE A 3 -1.67 5.87 6.18
C ILE A 3 -0.67 6.90 6.72
N ASP A 4 -0.91 7.40 7.94
CA ASP A 4 -0.11 8.45 8.56
C ASP A 4 1.31 7.97 8.86
N VAL A 5 1.45 6.75 9.36
CA VAL A 5 2.74 6.08 9.60
C VAL A 5 3.51 5.97 8.29
N THR A 6 2.86 5.51 7.22
CA THR A 6 3.52 5.32 5.92
C THR A 6 3.94 6.65 5.29
N LEU A 7 3.06 7.66 5.28
CA LEU A 7 3.37 8.99 4.74
C LEU A 7 4.47 9.69 5.55
N SER A 8 4.44 9.56 6.89
CA SER A 8 5.49 10.04 7.78
C SER A 8 6.83 9.36 7.48
N LYS A 9 6.85 8.04 7.31
CA LYS A 9 8.05 7.27 6.95
C LYS A 9 8.62 7.72 5.60
N THR A 10 7.76 7.94 4.59
CA THR A 10 8.19 8.47 3.29
C THR A 10 8.80 9.87 3.42
N LYS A 11 8.23 10.77 4.24
CA LYS A 11 8.79 12.11 4.44
C LYS A 11 10.15 12.06 5.14
N ARG A 12 10.33 11.21 6.16
CA ARG A 12 11.55 11.11 6.96
C ARG A 12 12.70 10.37 6.24
N LYS A 13 12.40 9.30 5.49
CA LYS A 13 13.42 8.42 4.88
C LYS A 13 13.78 8.76 3.43
N THR A 14 13.14 9.76 2.81
CA THR A 14 13.47 10.19 1.44
C THR A 14 13.83 11.68 1.41
N PRO A 15 14.75 12.11 0.52
CA PRO A 15 15.12 13.52 0.42
C PRO A 15 13.89 14.40 0.16
N THR A 16 13.85 15.59 0.75
CA THR A 16 12.64 16.45 0.77
C THR A 16 12.76 17.70 -0.09
N VAL A 17 13.98 18.20 -0.29
CA VAL A 17 14.25 19.46 -1.00
C VAL A 17 14.54 19.20 -2.48
N ILE A 18 13.87 19.96 -3.35
CA ILE A 18 14.15 20.01 -4.79
C ILE A 18 13.84 21.39 -5.35
N HIS A 19 14.67 21.86 -6.28
CA HIS A 19 14.51 23.18 -6.91
C HIS A 19 14.15 23.07 -8.39
N LYS A 20 13.51 24.12 -8.92
CA LYS A 20 13.01 24.17 -10.31
C LYS A 20 14.11 24.17 -11.37
N HIS A 21 15.30 24.68 -11.03
CA HIS A 21 16.45 24.80 -11.96
C HIS A 21 17.24 23.49 -12.14
N TYR A 22 16.87 22.42 -11.42
CA TYR A 22 17.54 21.12 -11.59
C TYR A 22 17.17 20.48 -12.93
N GLN A 23 18.11 19.69 -13.46
CA GLN A 23 17.89 18.87 -14.65
C GLN A 23 16.65 17.97 -14.47
N ILE A 24 15.86 17.83 -15.54
CA ILE A 24 14.58 17.11 -15.49
C ILE A 24 14.74 15.65 -15.02
N HIS A 25 15.86 15.01 -15.36
CA HIS A 25 16.18 13.66 -14.91
C HIS A 25 16.19 13.56 -13.37
N ARG A 26 16.81 14.53 -12.69
CA ARG A 26 16.87 14.59 -11.22
C ARG A 26 15.47 14.81 -10.62
N ILE A 27 14.65 15.66 -11.25
CA ILE A 27 13.26 15.92 -10.82
C ILE A 27 12.40 14.66 -10.95
N ARG A 28 12.47 13.96 -12.09
CA ARG A 28 11.76 12.70 -12.32
C ARG A 28 12.18 11.66 -11.29
N HIS A 29 13.48 11.43 -11.13
CA HIS A 29 14.01 10.45 -10.18
C HIS A 29 13.59 10.76 -8.74
N PHE A 30 13.60 12.04 -8.33
CA PHE A 30 13.15 12.45 -7.00
C PHE A 30 11.70 12.05 -6.71
N TYR A 31 10.78 12.31 -7.64
CA TYR A 31 9.36 11.97 -7.45
C TYR A 31 9.07 10.49 -7.65
N MET A 32 9.75 9.82 -8.59
CA MET A 32 9.67 8.37 -8.77
C MET A 32 10.09 7.63 -7.51
N ARG A 33 11.21 8.05 -6.87
CA ARG A 33 11.67 7.48 -5.61
C ARG A 33 10.63 7.59 -4.51
N LYS A 34 9.92 8.73 -4.42
CA LYS A 34 8.85 8.89 -3.41
C LYS A 34 7.65 7.96 -3.67
N VAL A 35 7.23 7.79 -4.92
CA VAL A 35 6.12 6.88 -5.25
C VAL A 35 6.53 5.43 -4.99
N LYS A 36 7.70 5.01 -5.45
CA LYS A 36 8.22 3.65 -5.23
C LYS A 36 8.45 3.34 -3.76
N PHE A 37 9.02 4.27 -3.00
CA PHE A 37 9.23 4.09 -1.57
C PHE A 37 7.90 3.90 -0.83
N THR A 38 6.88 4.70 -1.14
CA THR A 38 5.56 4.51 -0.53
C THR A 38 4.92 3.18 -0.93
N GLN A 39 5.00 2.80 -2.21
CA GLN A 39 4.49 1.51 -2.67
C GLN A 39 5.17 0.35 -1.93
N GLN A 40 6.49 0.35 -1.81
CA GLN A 40 7.21 -0.71 -1.10
C GLN A 40 6.76 -0.82 0.35
N ASN A 41 6.63 0.29 1.08
CA ASN A 41 6.18 0.24 2.48
C ASN A 41 4.76 -0.31 2.62
N TYR A 42 3.85 0.04 1.70
CA TYR A 42 2.51 -0.54 1.71
C TYR A 42 2.55 -2.02 1.36
N HIS A 43 3.30 -2.40 0.33
CA HIS A 43 3.47 -3.79 -0.06
C HIS A 43 4.01 -4.63 1.09
N ASP A 44 5.12 -4.22 1.72
CA ASP A 44 5.76 -4.95 2.81
C ASP A 44 4.80 -5.16 3.98
N ARG A 45 4.08 -4.10 4.39
CA ARG A 45 3.18 -4.20 5.53
C ARG A 45 1.92 -5.01 5.23
N LEU A 46 1.35 -4.89 4.04
CA LEU A 46 0.20 -5.73 3.64
C LEU A 46 0.62 -7.20 3.47
N SER A 47 1.81 -7.47 2.93
CA SER A 47 2.37 -8.82 2.84
C SER A 47 2.66 -9.40 4.23
N GLN A 48 3.15 -8.59 5.16
CA GLN A 48 3.31 -9.00 6.56
C GLN A 48 1.95 -9.41 7.16
N ILE A 49 0.91 -8.59 7.01
CA ILE A 49 -0.44 -8.95 7.49
C ILE A 49 -0.89 -10.29 6.88
N LEU A 50 -0.74 -10.47 5.56
CA LEU A 50 -1.14 -11.72 4.88
C LEU A 50 -0.34 -12.97 5.30
N THR A 51 0.87 -12.80 5.86
CA THR A 51 1.74 -13.91 6.27
C THR A 51 1.65 -14.20 7.77
N ASP A 52 1.33 -13.20 8.59
CA ASP A 52 1.07 -13.35 10.03
C ASP A 52 -0.18 -14.22 10.28
N PHE A 53 -1.17 -14.19 9.37
CA PHE A 53 -2.42 -14.92 9.50
C PHE A 53 -2.32 -16.36 8.95
N PRO A 54 -2.77 -17.38 9.72
CA PRO A 54 -2.70 -18.75 9.28
C PRO A 54 -3.76 -19.05 8.20
N LYS A 55 -3.39 -19.86 7.22
CA LYS A 55 -4.29 -20.28 6.13
C LYS A 55 -5.19 -21.40 6.62
N LEU A 56 -6.49 -21.13 6.76
CA LEU A 56 -7.47 -22.09 7.28
C LEU A 56 -7.52 -23.44 6.54
N ASP A 57 -7.09 -23.50 5.28
CA ASP A 57 -7.11 -24.74 4.48
C ASP A 57 -5.90 -25.65 4.74
N ASP A 58 -4.81 -25.12 5.33
CA ASP A 58 -3.57 -25.86 5.63
C ASP A 58 -3.42 -26.22 7.13
N ILE A 59 -4.42 -25.88 7.97
CA ILE A 59 -4.40 -26.15 9.41
C ILE A 59 -5.18 -27.44 9.71
N HIS A 60 -4.82 -28.12 10.79
CA HIS A 60 -5.56 -29.27 11.30
C HIS A 60 -7.07 -28.97 11.44
N PRO A 61 -7.97 -29.90 11.03
CA PRO A 61 -9.42 -29.69 11.02
C PRO A 61 -10.00 -29.15 12.33
N PHE A 62 -9.49 -29.61 13.49
CA PHE A 62 -9.89 -29.10 14.80
C PHE A 62 -9.78 -27.57 14.94
N TYR A 63 -8.66 -26.98 14.54
CA TYR A 63 -8.46 -25.53 14.62
C TYR A 63 -9.24 -24.80 13.53
N ALA A 64 -9.41 -25.42 12.36
CA ALA A 64 -10.23 -24.85 11.28
C ALA A 64 -11.70 -24.73 11.71
N ASP A 65 -12.23 -25.76 12.37
CA ASP A 65 -13.60 -25.77 12.91
C ASP A 65 -13.75 -24.78 14.06
N LEU A 66 -12.76 -24.70 14.96
CA LEU A 66 -12.74 -23.71 16.04
C LEU A 66 -12.75 -22.28 15.50
N MET A 67 -11.93 -21.98 14.49
CA MET A 67 -11.93 -20.66 13.85
C MET A 67 -13.24 -20.37 13.12
N ASN A 68 -13.87 -21.39 12.53
CA ASN A 68 -15.17 -21.22 11.88
C ASN A 68 -16.26 -20.81 12.90
N VAL A 69 -16.28 -21.44 14.08
CA VAL A 69 -17.24 -21.11 15.15
C VAL A 69 -16.98 -19.72 15.75
N LEU A 70 -15.71 -19.34 15.95
CA LEU A 70 -15.37 -18.09 16.63
C LEU A 70 -15.41 -16.86 15.71
N TYR A 71 -14.96 -16.99 14.46
CA TYR A 71 -14.63 -15.84 13.62
C TYR A 71 -15.32 -15.81 12.26
N ASP A 72 -16.16 -16.81 11.96
CA ASP A 72 -16.74 -17.06 10.63
C ASP A 72 -15.66 -17.20 9.54
N LYS A 73 -15.47 -18.43 9.07
CA LYS A 73 -14.47 -18.77 8.05
C LYS A 73 -14.61 -17.93 6.77
N ASP A 74 -15.85 -17.62 6.37
CA ASP A 74 -16.10 -16.88 5.13
C ASP A 74 -15.72 -15.41 5.27
N HIS A 75 -16.08 -14.79 6.40
CA HIS A 75 -15.69 -13.41 6.68
C HIS A 75 -14.17 -13.27 6.77
N TYR A 76 -13.49 -14.22 7.43
CA TYR A 76 -12.03 -14.25 7.51
C TYR A 76 -11.35 -14.34 6.14
N LYS A 77 -11.78 -15.29 5.30
CA LYS A 77 -11.22 -15.44 3.95
C LYS A 77 -11.49 -14.23 3.07
N LEU A 78 -12.68 -13.64 3.17
CA LEU A 78 -13.03 -12.42 2.43
C LEU A 78 -12.16 -11.23 2.86
N ALA A 79 -11.93 -11.06 4.16
CA ALA A 79 -11.07 -9.98 4.67
C ALA A 79 -9.64 -10.12 4.14
N LEU A 80 -9.01 -11.30 4.25
CA LEU A 80 -7.67 -11.55 3.70
C LEU A 80 -7.62 -11.39 2.17
N GLY A 81 -8.65 -11.85 1.46
CA GLY A 81 -8.79 -11.66 0.02
C GLY A 81 -8.83 -10.19 -0.38
N GLN A 82 -9.60 -9.36 0.33
CA GLN A 82 -9.67 -7.92 0.10
C GLN A 82 -8.32 -7.23 0.32
N ILE A 83 -7.55 -7.65 1.33
CA ILE A 83 -6.20 -7.14 1.58
C ILE A 83 -5.24 -7.52 0.44
N ASN A 84 -5.30 -8.75 -0.05
CA ASN A 84 -4.46 -9.17 -1.18
C ASN A 84 -4.79 -8.41 -2.47
N ILE A 85 -6.08 -8.16 -2.74
CA ILE A 85 -6.50 -7.32 -3.87
C ILE A 85 -5.99 -5.88 -3.69
N ALA A 86 -6.10 -5.32 -2.47
CA ALA A 86 -5.60 -3.97 -2.17
C ALA A 86 -4.09 -3.84 -2.43
N LYS A 87 -3.29 -4.82 -2.01
CA LYS A 87 -1.85 -4.90 -2.30
C LYS A 87 -1.58 -4.82 -3.80
N ASN A 88 -2.23 -5.67 -4.59
CA ASN A 88 -2.04 -5.72 -6.05
C ASN A 88 -2.48 -4.41 -6.73
N LEU A 89 -3.56 -3.79 -6.26
CA LEU A 89 -4.01 -2.49 -6.77
C LEU A 89 -2.99 -1.38 -6.50
N ILE A 90 -2.38 -1.35 -5.31
CA ILE A 90 -1.34 -0.37 -4.97
C ILE A 90 -0.11 -0.54 -5.86
N ASP A 91 0.31 -1.78 -6.11
CA ASP A 91 1.46 -2.09 -6.97
C ASP A 91 1.21 -1.64 -8.42
N ASN A 92 0.00 -1.89 -8.94
CA ASN A 92 -0.41 -1.44 -10.28
C ASN A 92 -0.44 0.09 -10.39
N VAL A 93 -1.05 0.77 -9.40
CA VAL A 93 -1.06 2.24 -9.34
C VAL A 93 0.37 2.78 -9.37
N ALA A 94 1.28 2.24 -8.55
CA ALA A 94 2.67 2.69 -8.54
C ALA A 94 3.35 2.49 -9.90
N LYS A 95 3.16 1.33 -10.53
CA LYS A 95 3.73 1.00 -11.84
C LYS A 95 3.30 1.99 -12.90
N ASP A 96 2.01 2.32 -12.95
CA ASP A 96 1.46 3.26 -13.93
C ASP A 96 1.93 4.70 -13.70
N TYR A 97 1.89 5.19 -12.45
CA TYR A 97 2.36 6.56 -12.18
C TYR A 97 3.87 6.73 -12.38
N VAL A 98 4.67 5.70 -12.09
CA VAL A 98 6.11 5.72 -12.40
C VAL A 98 6.34 5.75 -13.91
N ARG A 99 5.55 5.00 -14.69
CA ARG A 99 5.59 5.05 -16.16
C ARG A 99 5.23 6.46 -16.67
N LEU A 100 4.15 7.05 -16.18
CA LEU A 100 3.73 8.41 -16.56
C LEU A 100 4.77 9.48 -16.19
N MET A 101 5.45 9.34 -15.05
CA MET A 101 6.50 10.27 -14.62
C MET A 101 7.72 10.29 -15.54
N LYS A 102 7.96 9.25 -16.34
CA LYS A 102 9.06 9.24 -17.33
C LYS A 102 8.92 10.35 -18.36
N TYR A 103 7.69 10.78 -18.64
CA TYR A 103 7.36 11.82 -19.61
C TYR A 103 7.01 13.17 -18.95
N GLY A 104 7.27 13.34 -17.65
CA GLY A 104 7.06 14.62 -16.97
C GLY A 104 8.03 15.68 -17.48
N ASP A 105 7.53 16.82 -17.95
CA ASP A 105 8.28 17.93 -18.54
C ASP A 105 8.76 18.97 -17.50
N SER A 106 8.08 19.05 -16.35
CA SER A 106 8.23 20.14 -15.40
C SER A 106 8.10 19.67 -13.95
N LEU A 107 8.67 20.45 -13.03
CA LEU A 107 8.55 20.22 -11.59
C LEU A 107 7.09 20.17 -11.16
N TYR A 108 6.25 21.05 -11.70
CA TYR A 108 4.83 21.11 -11.38
C TYR A 108 4.09 19.83 -11.79
N ARG A 109 4.27 19.38 -13.04
CA ARG A 109 3.65 18.15 -13.55
C ARG A 109 4.08 16.92 -12.75
N CYS A 110 5.36 16.78 -12.45
CA CYS A 110 5.85 15.67 -11.61
C CYS A 110 5.31 15.74 -10.17
N LYS A 111 5.17 16.95 -9.59
CA LYS A 111 4.57 17.15 -8.26
C LYS A 111 3.10 16.73 -8.23
N GLN A 112 2.32 17.07 -9.26
CA GLN A 112 0.92 16.67 -9.38
C GLN A 112 0.78 15.15 -9.56
N LEU A 113 1.58 14.54 -10.43
CA LEU A 113 1.61 13.08 -10.59
C LEU A 113 1.93 12.37 -9.27
N LYS A 114 2.87 12.89 -8.49
CA LYS A 114 3.19 12.34 -7.17
C LYS A 114 2.01 12.46 -6.20
N ARG A 115 1.34 13.62 -6.16
CA ARG A 115 0.16 13.81 -5.29
C ARG A 115 -0.97 12.85 -5.68
N ALA A 116 -1.25 12.72 -6.97
CA ALA A 116 -2.27 11.81 -7.48
C ALA A 116 -1.96 10.34 -7.14
N ALA A 117 -0.70 9.90 -7.34
CA ALA A 117 -0.28 8.55 -7.01
C ALA A 117 -0.47 8.23 -5.52
N LEU A 118 0.06 9.07 -4.63
CA LEU A 118 -0.07 8.87 -3.18
C LEU A 118 -1.53 8.96 -2.72
N GLY A 119 -2.30 9.90 -3.29
CA GLY A 119 -3.72 10.03 -3.01
C GLY A 119 -4.49 8.76 -3.34
N ARG A 120 -4.30 8.21 -4.55
CA ARG A 120 -4.95 6.96 -4.97
C ARG A 120 -4.57 5.77 -4.08
N MET A 121 -3.30 5.64 -3.70
CA MET A 121 -2.87 4.60 -2.76
C MET A 121 -3.56 4.72 -1.39
N CYS A 122 -3.70 5.95 -0.88
CA CYS A 122 -4.39 6.20 0.38
C CYS A 122 -5.89 5.92 0.25
N THR A 123 -6.53 6.30 -0.86
CA THR A 123 -7.95 6.04 -1.11
C THR A 123 -8.25 4.54 -1.20
N ILE A 124 -7.35 3.76 -1.83
CA ILE A 124 -7.45 2.30 -1.81
C ILE A 124 -7.50 1.86 -0.35
N LEU A 125 -6.46 2.10 0.45
CA LEU A 125 -6.42 1.65 1.85
C LEU A 125 -7.59 2.11 2.72
N LYS A 126 -8.08 3.34 2.53
CA LYS A 126 -9.27 3.83 3.26
C LYS A 126 -10.51 2.97 3.00
N ARG A 127 -10.62 2.37 1.81
CA ARG A 127 -11.74 1.50 1.46
C ARG A 127 -11.70 0.16 2.19
N GLN A 128 -10.52 -0.35 2.55
CA GLN A 128 -10.36 -1.58 3.35
C GLN A 128 -10.34 -1.32 4.86
N LYS A 129 -10.87 -0.19 5.34
CA LYS A 129 -10.87 0.12 6.79
C LYS A 129 -11.55 -0.98 7.62
N GLN A 130 -12.73 -1.44 7.19
CA GLN A 130 -13.50 -2.47 7.91
C GLN A 130 -12.76 -3.79 8.00
N SER A 131 -12.15 -4.24 6.89
CA SER A 131 -11.38 -5.50 6.86
C SER A 131 -10.13 -5.43 7.75
N LEU A 132 -9.46 -4.28 7.80
CA LEU A 132 -8.31 -4.08 8.68
C LEU A 132 -8.72 -4.05 10.17
N GLU A 133 -9.85 -3.42 10.48
CA GLU A 133 -10.39 -3.37 11.86
C GLU A 133 -10.81 -4.75 12.35
N TYR A 134 -11.48 -5.53 11.49
CA TYR A 134 -11.80 -6.92 11.78
C TYR A 134 -10.54 -7.77 11.98
N LEU A 135 -9.56 -7.70 11.08
CA LEU A 135 -8.32 -8.48 11.22
C LEU A 135 -7.54 -8.11 12.49
N GLU A 136 -7.56 -6.84 12.93
CA GLU A 136 -6.93 -6.45 14.20
C GLU A 136 -7.68 -7.01 15.42
N GLN A 137 -8.99 -7.20 15.36
CA GLN A 137 -9.76 -7.86 16.42
C GLN A 137 -9.54 -9.38 16.48
N VAL A 138 -9.24 -10.00 15.33
CA VAL A 138 -8.95 -11.44 15.24
C VAL A 138 -7.48 -11.76 15.60
N ARG A 139 -6.58 -10.78 15.47
CA ARG A 139 -5.15 -10.90 15.79
C ARG A 139 -4.91 -11.09 17.29
#